data_AF-A0A8X8BAY0-F1
#
_entry.id   AF-A0A8X8BAY0-F1
#
_cell.length_a   1.000
_cell.length_b   1.000
_cell.length_c   1.000
_cell.angle_alpha   90.00
_cell.angle_beta   90.00
_cell.angle_gamma   90.00
#
_symmetry.space_group_name_H-M   'P 1'
#
loop_
_entity.id
_entity.type
_entity.pdbx_description
1 polymer ?
#
loop_
_entity_poly.entity_id
_entity_poly.type
_entity_poly.pdbx_seq_one_letter_code
_entity_poly.pdbx_strand_id
1 'polypeptide(L)'
;MPLQGSYVAVGSNIFVMGGFQDWSITSTVSLIVCRSQTAQPLSDMLKACKEKTLSDIAKACEEWGFFQLVSHGTPLELLNKVKELSSDCYKTEREEAFKTSTPVKLLNELLEKNSGEKLESVDWEDVFTLLDHNQNEWPSNTSGLE
;
A
#
# COMPACT_ATOMS: atom_id res chain seq x y z
N MET A 1 1.17 9.58 17.48
CA MET A 1 1.09 8.61 16.36
C MET A 1 0.14 9.17 15.33
N PRO A 2 0.45 9.07 14.03
CA PRO A 2 -0.45 9.60 13.00
C PRO A 2 -1.82 8.90 13.10
N LEU A 3 -2.89 9.70 13.04
CA LEU A 3 -4.28 9.23 13.08
C LEU A 3 -4.66 8.47 11.80
N GLN A 4 -3.90 8.70 10.72
CA GLN A 4 -4.06 8.07 9.42
C GLN A 4 -2.67 7.70 8.90
N GLY A 5 -2.51 6.45 8.48
CA GLY A 5 -1.27 5.95 7.87
C GLY A 5 -1.64 5.01 6.74
N SER A 6 -0.86 5.05 5.67
CA SER A 6 -0.99 4.13 4.55
C SER A 6 0.07 3.04 4.68
N TYR A 7 -0.20 1.86 4.14
CA TYR A 7 0.79 0.80 4.07
C TYR A 7 0.80 0.12 2.72
N VAL A 8 1.94 -0.46 2.35
CA VAL A 8 2.12 -1.24 1.12
C VAL A 8 2.76 -2.57 1.49
N ALA A 9 2.24 -3.67 0.98
CA ALA A 9 2.80 -5.01 1.21
C ALA A 9 3.53 -5.52 -0.05
N VAL A 10 4.77 -6.01 0.12
CA VAL A 10 5.55 -6.66 -0.94
C VAL A 10 6.15 -7.96 -0.40
N GLY A 11 5.59 -9.10 -0.82
CA GLY A 11 5.93 -10.40 -0.25
C GLY A 11 5.52 -10.46 1.23
N SER A 12 6.46 -10.80 2.11
CA SER A 12 6.26 -10.79 3.58
C SER A 12 6.66 -9.48 4.26
N ASN A 13 6.89 -8.42 3.48
CA ASN A 13 7.30 -7.11 3.99
C ASN A 13 6.12 -6.15 3.94
N ILE A 14 5.87 -5.45 5.04
CA ILE A 14 4.90 -4.36 5.10
C ILE A 14 5.66 -3.05 5.26
N PHE A 15 5.37 -2.08 4.42
CA PHE A 15 5.92 -0.74 4.49
C PHE A 15 4.85 0.20 5.02
N VAL A 16 5.15 0.95 6.08
CA VAL A 16 4.20 1.85 6.75
C VAL A 16 4.62 3.29 6.51
N MET A 17 3.68 4.11 6.01
CA MET A 17 3.82 5.54 5.76
C MET A 17 2.88 6.30 6.71
N GLY A 18 3.42 7.22 7.51
CA GLY A 18 2.62 8.11 8.36
C GLY A 18 2.06 9.30 7.57
N GLY A 19 0.83 9.75 7.88
CA GLY A 19 0.24 10.98 7.33
C GLY A 19 1.02 12.26 7.71
N PHE A 20 1.16 13.16 6.74
CA PHE A 20 2.18 14.23 6.61
C PHE A 20 1.92 15.55 7.34
N GLN A 21 3.00 16.21 7.80
CA GLN A 21 3.35 17.62 7.53
C GLN A 21 4.90 17.74 7.42
N ASP A 22 5.41 18.13 6.25
CA ASP A 22 6.81 18.52 5.89
C ASP A 22 7.96 17.49 6.04
N TRP A 23 8.44 16.90 4.92
CA TRP A 23 9.77 16.26 4.86
C TRP A 23 10.46 16.33 3.48
N SER A 24 11.78 16.09 3.48
CA SER A 24 12.66 15.94 2.31
C SER A 24 12.91 14.46 2.02
N ILE A 25 12.51 13.97 0.84
CA ILE A 25 12.62 12.54 0.46
C ILE A 25 14.08 12.08 0.45
N THR A 26 14.38 11.00 1.17
CA THR A 26 15.69 10.31 1.17
C THR A 26 15.56 8.87 0.71
N SER A 27 16.59 8.30 0.08
CA SER A 27 16.60 6.92 -0.42
C SER A 27 16.81 5.83 0.66
N THR A 28 16.67 6.16 1.94
CA THR A 28 16.94 5.26 3.08
C THR A 28 15.67 4.94 3.84
N VAL A 29 15.51 3.66 4.22
CA VAL A 29 14.33 3.13 4.92
C VAL A 29 14.76 2.54 6.26
N SER A 30 14.04 2.86 7.34
CA SER A 30 14.23 2.22 8.63
C SER A 30 13.62 0.82 8.63
N LEU A 31 14.43 -0.22 8.92
CA LEU A 31 13.95 -1.60 9.09
C LEU A 31 13.63 -1.89 10.55
N ILE A 32 12.36 -2.20 10.84
CA ILE A 32 11.88 -2.57 12.17
C ILE A 32 11.58 -4.07 12.19
N VAL A 33 12.41 -4.82 12.91
CA VAL A 33 12.25 -6.26 13.10
C VAL A 33 11.44 -6.54 14.36
N CYS A 34 10.20 -7.01 14.21
CA CYS A 34 9.45 -7.59 15.32
C CYS A 34 10.08 -8.95 15.69
N ARG A 35 10.94 -8.97 16.72
CA ARG A 35 11.71 -10.16 17.11
C ARG A 35 10.91 -11.30 17.78
N SER A 36 9.59 -11.20 17.93
CA SER A 36 8.79 -12.38 18.30
C SER A 36 8.44 -13.13 17.01
N GLN A 37 8.96 -14.35 16.83
CA GLN A 37 8.62 -15.22 15.70
C GLN A 37 7.17 -15.74 15.75
N THR A 38 6.33 -15.11 16.58
CA THR A 38 4.91 -15.34 16.78
C THR A 38 4.25 -13.96 16.82
N ALA A 39 3.18 -13.77 16.04
CA ALA A 39 2.27 -12.66 16.26
C ALA A 39 1.67 -12.86 17.66
N GLN A 40 2.08 -12.02 18.60
CA GLN A 40 1.49 -11.96 19.92
C GLN A 40 0.91 -10.56 20.12
N PRO A 41 -0.24 -10.44 20.78
CA PRO A 41 -0.76 -9.16 21.24
C PRO A 41 0.33 -8.31 21.89
N LEU A 42 0.25 -6.99 21.75
CA LEU A 42 1.17 -6.05 22.41
C LEU A 42 1.15 -6.21 23.95
N SER A 43 0.13 -6.85 24.51
CA SER A 43 0.07 -7.24 25.93
C SER A 43 1.02 -8.39 26.29
N ASP A 44 1.38 -9.22 25.32
CA ASP A 44 2.04 -10.51 25.53
C ASP A 44 3.55 -10.44 25.19
N MET A 45 3.99 -9.32 24.61
CA MET A 45 5.41 -9.02 24.41
C MET A 45 6.11 -8.71 25.74
N LEU A 46 7.34 -9.19 25.89
CA LEU A 46 8.23 -8.75 26.98
C LEU A 46 8.31 -7.22 27.01
N LYS A 47 8.14 -6.62 28.19
CA LYS A 47 8.11 -5.16 28.38
C LYS A 47 9.27 -4.43 27.70
N ALA A 48 10.50 -4.93 27.86
CA ALA A 48 11.69 -4.36 27.24
C ALA A 48 11.68 -4.45 25.70
N CYS A 49 11.15 -5.54 25.13
CA CYS A 49 10.98 -5.66 23.68
C CYS A 49 9.92 -4.68 23.16
N LYS A 50 8.81 -4.54 23.88
CA LYS A 50 7.74 -3.60 23.55
C LYS A 50 8.21 -2.14 23.58
N GLU A 51 8.91 -1.74 24.65
CA GLU A 51 9.44 -0.38 24.79
C GLU A 51 10.43 -0.05 23.68
N LYS A 52 11.34 -0.98 23.35
CA LYS A 52 12.28 -0.80 22.26
C LYS A 52 11.58 -0.67 20.91
N THR A 53 10.67 -1.61 20.57
CA THR A 53 9.94 -1.56 19.30
C THR A 53 9.12 -0.27 19.16
N LEU A 54 8.45 0.17 20.23
CA LEU A 54 7.70 1.44 20.22
C LEU A 54 8.63 2.66 20.05
N SER A 55 9.82 2.64 20.67
CA SER A 55 10.82 3.69 20.49
C SER A 55 11.35 3.73 19.06
N ASP A 56 11.63 2.57 18.46
CA ASP A 56 12.13 2.47 17.07
C ASP A 56 11.05 2.97 16.08
N ILE A 57 9.77 2.63 16.31
CA ILE A 57 8.64 3.14 15.51
C ILE A 57 8.51 4.65 15.67
N ALA A 58 8.54 5.17 16.90
CA ALA A 58 8.41 6.60 17.15
C ALA A 58 9.52 7.39 16.45
N LYS A 59 10.77 6.91 16.56
CA LYS A 59 11.93 7.49 15.89
C LYS A 59 11.80 7.42 14.37
N ALA A 60 11.37 6.29 13.82
CA ALA A 60 11.19 6.15 12.38
C ALA A 60 10.11 7.08 11.82
N CYS A 61 9.01 7.25 12.57
CA CYS A 61 7.97 8.22 12.23
C CYS A 61 8.48 9.66 12.29
N GLU A 62 9.26 10.02 13.31
CA GLU A 62 9.79 11.38 13.50
C GLU A 62 10.87 11.74 12.46
N GLU A 63 11.80 10.83 12.19
CA GLU A 63 12.94 11.10 11.31
C GLU A 63 12.61 10.90 9.83
N TRP A 64 11.78 9.91 9.49
CA TRP A 64 11.59 9.47 8.10
C TRP A 64 10.14 9.49 7.64
N GLY A 65 9.16 9.49 8.55
CA GLY A 65 7.75 9.29 8.22
C GLY A 65 7.43 7.90 7.63
N PHE A 66 8.41 7.00 7.57
CA PHE A 66 8.34 5.72 6.87
C PHE A 66 9.22 4.64 7.51
N PHE A 67 8.73 3.40 7.53
CA PHE A 67 9.52 2.24 7.94
C PHE A 67 9.00 0.93 7.32
N GLN A 68 9.90 -0.05 7.22
CA GLN A 68 9.55 -1.42 6.87
C GLN A 68 9.36 -2.26 8.13
N LEU A 69 8.22 -2.93 8.22
CA LEU A 69 7.90 -3.93 9.21
C LEU A 69 8.10 -5.34 8.63
N VAL A 70 8.89 -6.14 9.33
CA VAL A 70 9.11 -7.57 9.03
C VAL A 70 8.76 -8.42 10.24
N SER A 71 8.42 -9.69 10.01
CA SER A 71 7.99 -10.61 11.07
C SER A 71 6.77 -10.10 11.85
N HIS A 72 5.85 -9.44 11.15
CA HIS A 72 4.60 -8.87 11.72
C HIS A 72 3.53 -9.93 12.02
N GLY A 73 3.76 -11.19 11.62
CA GLY A 73 2.90 -12.34 11.94
C GLY A 73 1.61 -12.44 11.11
N THR A 74 1.38 -11.54 10.16
CA THR A 74 0.37 -11.75 9.12
C THR A 74 0.83 -12.89 8.21
N PRO A 75 -0.01 -13.93 7.98
CA PRO A 75 0.35 -15.02 7.10
C PRO A 75 0.67 -14.54 5.69
N LEU A 76 1.76 -15.04 5.11
CA LEU A 76 2.14 -14.72 3.73
C LEU A 76 1.04 -15.12 2.74
N GLU A 77 0.35 -16.23 3.00
CA GLU A 77 -0.78 -16.70 2.20
C GLU A 77 -1.91 -15.66 2.13
N LEU A 78 -2.19 -14.94 3.22
CA LEU A 78 -3.19 -13.89 3.24
C LEU A 78 -2.76 -12.69 2.38
N LEU A 79 -1.51 -12.26 2.49
CA LEU A 79 -0.98 -11.17 1.66
C LEU A 79 -1.01 -11.53 0.16
N ASN A 80 -0.67 -12.79 -0.17
CA ASN A 80 -0.76 -13.29 -1.53
C ASN A 80 -2.21 -13.31 -2.03
N LYS A 81 -3.16 -13.76 -1.20
CA LYS A 81 -4.58 -13.77 -1.55
C LYS A 81 -5.11 -12.36 -1.83
N VAL A 82 -4.75 -11.37 -1.01
CA VAL A 82 -5.15 -9.97 -1.25
C VAL A 82 -4.59 -9.46 -2.58
N LYS A 83 -3.33 -9.78 -2.90
CA LYS A 83 -2.71 -9.41 -4.17
C LYS A 83 -3.42 -10.06 -5.37
N GLU A 84 -3.76 -11.34 -5.26
CA GLU A 84 -4.49 -12.08 -6.29
C GLU A 84 -5.87 -11.48 -6.53
N LEU A 85 -6.67 -11.30 -5.47
CA LEU A 85 -8.00 -10.70 -5.56
C LEU A 85 -7.97 -9.28 -6.12
N SER A 86 -6.96 -8.48 -5.77
CA SER A 86 -6.80 -7.12 -6.31
C SER A 86 -6.52 -7.15 -7.82
N SER A 87 -5.69 -8.09 -8.27
CA SER A 87 -5.41 -8.30 -9.70
C SER A 87 -6.66 -8.77 -10.45
N ASP A 88 -7.42 -9.71 -9.87
CA ASP A 88 -8.60 -10.27 -10.52
C ASP A 88 -9.76 -9.28 -10.56
N CYS A 89 -9.91 -8.47 -9.51
CA CYS A 89 -10.80 -7.31 -9.51
C CYS A 89 -10.44 -6.35 -10.65
N TYR A 90 -9.17 -5.99 -10.82
CA TYR A 90 -8.77 -5.11 -11.92
C TYR A 90 -9.16 -5.71 -13.28
N LYS A 91 -8.80 -6.97 -13.55
CA LYS A 91 -9.08 -7.63 -14.84
C LYS A 91 -10.57 -7.74 -15.13
N THR A 92 -11.36 -8.06 -14.12
CA THR A 92 -12.79 -8.37 -14.29
C THR A 92 -13.66 -7.12 -14.30
N GLU A 93 -13.36 -6.16 -13.43
CA GLU A 93 -14.26 -5.04 -13.14
C GLU A 93 -13.77 -3.70 -13.68
N ARG A 94 -12.45 -3.56 -13.91
CA ARG A 94 -11.81 -2.25 -14.14
C ARG A 94 -11.15 -2.12 -15.50
N GLU A 95 -10.58 -3.20 -16.02
CA GLU A 95 -9.67 -3.16 -17.18
C GLU A 95 -10.34 -2.54 -18.42
N GLU A 96 -11.58 -2.92 -18.73
CA GLU A 96 -12.30 -2.38 -19.89
C GLU A 96 -12.60 -0.87 -19.74
N ALA A 97 -12.93 -0.43 -18.53
CA ALA A 97 -13.10 0.99 -18.25
C ALA A 97 -11.76 1.74 -18.37
N PHE A 98 -10.68 1.17 -17.84
CA PHE A 98 -9.34 1.75 -17.92
C PHE A 98 -8.84 1.92 -19.36
N LYS A 99 -9.10 0.97 -20.26
CA LYS A 99 -8.76 1.07 -21.69
C LYS A 99 -9.40 2.28 -22.40
N THR A 100 -10.46 2.86 -21.83
CA THR A 100 -11.14 4.04 -22.37
C THR A 100 -10.95 5.30 -21.51
N SER A 101 -10.05 5.23 -20.52
CA SER A 101 -9.75 6.31 -19.59
C SER A 101 -9.00 7.49 -20.23
N THR A 102 -8.91 8.60 -19.49
CA THR A 102 -8.20 9.80 -19.92
C THR A 102 -6.71 9.55 -20.19
N PRO A 103 -5.94 8.85 -19.34
CA PRO A 103 -4.54 8.53 -19.64
C PRO A 103 -4.35 7.81 -20.97
N VAL A 104 -5.20 6.82 -21.27
CA VAL A 104 -5.12 6.04 -22.52
C VAL A 104 -5.49 6.91 -23.73
N LYS A 105 -6.52 7.75 -23.62
CA LYS A 105 -6.92 8.68 -24.69
C LYS A 105 -5.81 9.68 -25.02
N LEU A 106 -5.23 10.31 -24.00
CA LEU A 106 -4.13 11.27 -24.17
C LEU A 106 -2.91 10.61 -24.80
N LEU A 107 -2.58 9.38 -24.40
CA LEU A 107 -1.50 8.62 -25.02
C LEU A 107 -1.78 8.35 -26.51
N ASN A 108 -2.99 7.90 -26.86
CA ASN A 108 -3.35 7.63 -28.25
C ASN A 108 -3.31 8.90 -29.10
N GLU A 109 -3.84 10.03 -28.61
CA GLU A 109 -3.78 11.32 -29.32
C GLU A 109 -2.34 11.78 -29.58
N LEU A 110 -1.44 11.55 -28.63
CA LEU A 110 -0.02 11.88 -28.77
C LEU A 110 0.65 11.02 -29.84
N LEU A 111 0.35 9.72 -29.86
CA LEU A 111 0.86 8.79 -30.88
C LEU A 111 0.41 9.18 -32.29
N GLU A 112 -0.86 9.59 -32.46
CA GLU A 112 -1.40 10.04 -33.76
C GLU A 112 -0.78 11.36 -34.23
N LYS A 113 -0.48 12.28 -33.32
CA LYS A 113 0.17 13.57 -33.66
C LYS A 113 1.59 13.40 -34.18
N ASN A 114 2.24 12.26 -33.90
CA ASN A 114 3.62 11.93 -34.31
C ASN A 114 4.62 13.08 -34.03
N SER A 115 4.35 13.81 -32.95
CA SER A 115 5.18 14.91 -32.47
C SER A 115 6.04 14.37 -31.34
N GLY A 116 7.29 14.82 -31.22
CA GLY A 116 8.18 14.42 -30.12
C GLY A 116 7.75 14.94 -28.73
N GLU A 117 6.50 15.41 -28.60
CA GLU A 117 5.90 15.87 -27.36
C GLU A 117 5.76 14.72 -26.37
N LYS A 118 5.81 15.04 -25.07
CA LYS A 118 5.66 14.07 -23.98
C LYS A 118 4.41 14.41 -23.17
N LEU A 119 3.76 13.37 -22.68
CA LEU A 119 2.69 13.54 -21.71
C LEU A 119 3.31 13.88 -20.35
N GLU A 120 3.01 15.06 -19.83
CA GLU A 120 3.43 15.50 -18.51
C GLU A 120 2.21 15.56 -17.58
N SER A 121 2.44 15.33 -16.28
CA SER A 121 1.41 15.47 -15.23
C SER A 121 0.19 14.55 -15.40
N VAL A 122 0.39 13.32 -15.90
CA VAL A 122 -0.65 12.28 -15.94
C VAL A 122 -0.12 10.99 -15.34
N ASP A 123 -0.80 10.49 -14.31
CA ASP A 123 -0.47 9.22 -13.69
C ASP A 123 -1.06 8.05 -14.50
N TRP A 124 -0.24 7.03 -14.76
CA TRP A 124 -0.67 5.80 -15.43
C TRP A 124 -1.16 4.80 -14.39
N GLU A 125 -2.32 5.08 -13.80
CA GLU A 125 -2.88 4.29 -12.71
C GLU A 125 -4.41 4.15 -12.77
N ASP A 126 -4.92 3.06 -12.20
CA ASP A 126 -6.33 2.91 -11.82
C ASP A 126 -6.40 2.79 -10.30
N VAL A 127 -7.31 3.56 -9.69
CA VAL A 127 -7.47 3.61 -8.23
C VAL A 127 -8.92 3.34 -7.87
N PHE A 128 -9.12 2.41 -6.95
CA PHE A 128 -10.41 2.17 -6.28
C PHE A 128 -10.18 2.05 -4.76
N THR A 129 -11.13 2.55 -3.98
CA THR A 129 -11.06 2.57 -2.52
C THR A 129 -12.17 1.68 -1.97
N LEU A 130 -11.83 0.83 -1.00
CA LEU A 130 -12.78 -0.01 -0.29
C LEU A 130 -12.87 0.50 1.16
N LEU A 131 -14.06 0.91 1.58
CA LEU A 131 -14.32 1.34 2.94
C LEU A 131 -15.02 0.23 3.71
N ASP A 132 -14.47 -0.14 4.87
CA ASP A 132 -14.99 -1.23 5.73
C ASP A 132 -16.46 -1.03 6.14
N HIS A 133 -16.90 0.22 6.25
CA HIS A 133 -18.27 0.56 6.62
C HIS A 133 -19.25 0.63 5.43
N ASN A 134 -18.80 0.41 4.19
CA ASN A 134 -19.64 0.48 3.00
C ASN A 134 -19.59 -0.81 2.18
N GLN A 135 -20.47 -1.77 2.54
CA GLN A 135 -20.57 -3.06 1.86
C GLN A 135 -20.97 -2.96 0.38
N ASN A 136 -21.57 -1.84 -0.03
CA ASN A 136 -22.00 -1.63 -1.42
C ASN A 136 -20.85 -1.22 -2.36
N GLU A 137 -19.65 -0.96 -1.84
CA GLU A 137 -18.46 -0.64 -2.64
C GLU A 137 -17.63 -1.87 -3.01
N TRP A 138 -17.97 -3.06 -2.50
CA TRP A 138 -17.22 -4.27 -2.79
C TRP A 138 -17.49 -4.75 -4.22
N PRO A 139 -16.45 -5.17 -4.97
CA PRO A 139 -16.62 -5.68 -6.33
C PRO A 139 -17.46 -6.96 -6.32
N SER A 140 -18.56 -6.98 -7.06
CA SER A 140 -19.54 -8.07 -7.02
C SER A 140 -19.21 -9.23 -7.96
N ASN A 141 -18.42 -9.00 -9.01
CA ASN A 141 -18.09 -10.04 -10.00
C ASN A 141 -16.77 -10.76 -9.68
N THR A 142 -16.04 -10.33 -8.65
CA THR A 142 -14.77 -10.94 -8.25
C THR A 142 -15.01 -11.97 -7.15
N SER A 143 -14.96 -13.25 -7.52
CA SER A 143 -15.16 -14.36 -6.57
C SER A 143 -14.14 -14.35 -5.43
N GLY A 144 -14.59 -14.44 -4.18
CA GLY A 144 -13.72 -14.50 -3.00
C GLY A 144 -13.47 -13.16 -2.30
N LEU A 145 -14.15 -12.08 -2.72
CA LEU A 145 -14.27 -10.80 -2.01
C LEU A 145 -15.57 -10.67 -1.18
N GLU A 146 -16.47 -11.66 -1.24
CA GLU A 146 -17.68 -11.78 -0.39
C GLU A 146 -17.39 -12.46 0.96
#